data_AF-A0A4Y2JVI2-F1
#
_entry.id   AF-A0A4Y2JVI2-F1
#
_cell.length_a   1.000
_cell.length_b   1.000
_cell.length_c   1.000
_cell.angle_alpha   90.00
_cell.angle_beta   90.00
_cell.angle_gamma   90.00
#
_symmetry.space_group_name_H-M   'P 1'
#
loop_
_entity.id
_entity.type
_entity.pdbx_description
1 polymer ?
#
loop_
_entity_poly.entity_id
_entity_poly.type
_entity_poly.pdbx_seq_one_letter_code
_entity_poly.pdbx_strand_id
1 'polypeptide(L)'
;MTNKCDDRQIQRLASTQQMTIPENQRSSGLSVSKDAIRRRILEKGIMVHCEIKMKPALNPHHKSQKILWAQNHMSYRPKRKSVIFGDEKKWNLGGQMTGHRTGITCTRNLGVFLVADKVVSR
;
A
#
# COMPACT_ATOMS: atom_id res chain seq x y z
N MET A 1 24.40 15.16 8.29
CA MET A 1 24.01 14.28 9.42
C MET A 1 22.82 14.93 10.12
N THR A 2 21.77 14.18 10.47
CA THR A 2 20.65 14.70 11.28
C THR A 2 21.07 14.84 12.74
N ASN A 3 20.54 15.84 13.44
CA ASN A 3 20.81 16.00 14.87
C ASN A 3 19.99 14.97 15.69
N LYS A 4 20.29 14.81 16.99
CA LYS A 4 19.55 13.89 17.87
C LYS A 4 18.08 14.29 18.10
N CYS A 5 17.70 15.56 17.89
CA CYS A 5 16.34 16.06 17.99
C CYS A 5 15.49 15.65 16.78
N ASP A 6 16.05 15.74 15.58
CA ASP A 6 15.44 15.37 14.31
C ASP A 6 15.10 13.88 14.30
N ASP A 7 16.03 13.04 14.78
CA ASP A 7 15.82 11.60 14.91
C ASP A 7 14.65 11.27 15.83
N ARG A 8 14.53 12.00 16.96
CA ARG A 8 13.40 11.85 17.89
C ARG A 8 12.08 12.30 17.26
N GLN A 9 12.10 13.38 16.47
CA GLN A 9 10.92 13.87 15.78
C GLN A 9 10.42 12.88 14.72
N ILE A 10 11.32 12.34 13.90
CA ILE A 10 11.01 11.30 12.90
C ILE A 10 10.39 10.08 13.59
N GLN A 11 10.99 9.61 14.68
CA GLN A 11 10.49 8.46 15.44
C GLN A 11 9.14 8.75 16.08
N ARG A 12 8.93 9.94 16.64
CA ARG A 12 7.65 10.33 17.24
C ARG A 12 6.54 10.34 16.19
N LEU A 13 6.76 10.99 15.06
CA LEU A 13 5.79 11.03 13.95
C LEU A 13 5.49 9.62 13.42
N ALA A 14 6.52 8.79 13.29
CA ALA A 14 6.41 7.40 12.84
C ALA A 14 5.67 6.49 13.84
N SER A 15 5.73 6.80 15.14
CA SER A 15 5.08 6.01 16.19
C SER A 15 3.67 6.49 16.52
N THR A 16 3.37 7.79 16.36
CA THR A 16 2.08 8.38 16.76
C THR A 16 1.03 8.31 15.65
N GLN A 17 1.45 8.39 14.38
CA GLN A 17 0.53 8.48 13.25
C GLN A 17 0.82 7.37 12.23
N GLN A 18 -0.23 6.81 11.64
CA GLN A 18 -0.09 5.86 10.52
C GLN A 18 0.22 6.64 9.24
N MET A 19 1.50 6.75 8.90
CA MET A 19 1.95 7.52 7.73
C MET A 19 2.99 6.76 6.93
N THR A 20 3.04 7.05 5.62
CA THR A 20 4.08 6.55 4.72
C THR A 20 5.36 7.38 4.85
N ILE A 21 6.51 6.84 4.41
CA ILE A 21 7.81 7.54 4.45
C ILE A 21 7.75 8.94 3.80
N PRO A 22 7.12 9.14 2.63
CA PRO A 22 7.00 10.48 2.04
C PRO A 22 6.13 11.44 2.86
N GLU A 23 5.09 10.94 3.53
CA GLU A 23 4.25 11.76 4.41
C GLU A 23 5.02 12.14 5.67
N ASN A 24 5.79 11.22 6.26
CA ASN A 24 6.67 11.54 7.38
C ASN A 24 7.71 12.62 7.01
N GLN A 25 8.30 12.54 5.81
CA GLN A 25 9.21 13.57 5.31
C GLN A 25 8.52 14.95 5.21
N ARG A 26 7.31 15.01 4.65
CA ARG A 26 6.55 16.27 4.54
C ARG A 26 6.12 16.82 5.90
N SER A 27 5.63 15.96 6.78
CA SER A 27 5.13 16.33 8.12
C SER A 27 6.24 16.67 9.11
N SER A 28 7.45 16.12 8.92
CA SER A 28 8.60 16.46 9.75
C SER A 28 9.19 17.82 9.41
N GLY A 29 8.96 18.35 8.19
CA GLY A 29 9.56 19.61 7.74
C GLY A 29 11.09 19.57 7.63
N LEU A 30 11.69 18.38 7.72
CA LEU A 30 13.13 18.19 7.71
C LEU A 30 13.63 18.00 6.28
N SER A 31 14.75 18.64 5.95
CA SER A 31 15.46 18.42 4.67
C SER A 31 16.30 17.14 4.72
N VAL A 32 15.64 16.00 4.89
CA VAL A 32 16.25 14.67 4.97
C VAL A 32 15.76 13.79 3.82
N SER A 33 16.63 12.91 3.33
CA SER A 33 16.24 11.97 2.28
C SER A 33 15.28 10.89 2.81
N LYS A 34 14.46 10.35 1.91
CA LYS A 34 13.53 9.25 2.22
C LYS A 34 14.25 8.03 2.79
N ASP A 35 15.44 7.73 2.29
CA ASP A 35 16.23 6.58 2.74
C ASP A 35 16.80 6.77 4.13
N ALA A 36 17.15 8.02 4.51
CA ALA A 36 17.56 8.32 5.87
C ALA A 36 16.41 8.08 6.85
N ILE A 37 15.21 8.57 6.54
CA ILE A 37 14.00 8.34 7.34
C ILE A 37 13.71 6.83 7.44
N ARG A 38 13.75 6.12 6.31
CA ARG A 38 13.53 4.67 6.26
C ARG A 38 14.49 3.90 7.17
N ARG A 39 15.79 4.20 7.11
CA ARG A 39 16.80 3.56 7.97
C ARG A 39 16.52 3.81 9.45
N ARG A 40 16.20 5.05 9.86
CA ARG A 40 15.92 5.36 11.27
C ARG A 40 14.68 4.67 11.82
N ILE A 41 13.65 4.52 10.97
CA ILE A 41 12.42 3.80 11.34
C ILE A 41 12.70 2.29 11.45
N LEU A 42 13.51 1.73 10.55
CA LEU A 42 13.95 0.33 10.58
C LEU A 42 14.83 0.01 11.80
N GLU A 43 15.82 0.87 12.10
CA GLU A 43 16.72 0.74 13.26
C GLU A 43 15.94 0.66 14.59
N LYS A 44 14.78 1.31 14.66
CA LYS A 44 13.91 1.29 15.85
C LYS A 44 12.83 0.21 15.82
N GLY A 45 12.69 -0.53 14.72
CA GLY A 45 11.67 -1.58 14.57
C GLY A 45 10.24 -1.07 14.64
N ILE A 46 9.97 0.19 14.25
CA ILE A 46 8.62 0.80 14.33
C ILE A 46 7.80 0.46 13.06
N MET A 47 8.45 -0.04 12.00
CA MET A 47 7.79 -0.34 10.73
C MET A 47 6.98 -1.63 10.81
N VAL A 48 5.68 -1.58 10.53
CA VAL A 48 4.81 -2.75 10.41
C VAL A 48 4.44 -2.94 8.95
N HIS A 49 4.53 -4.17 8.47
CA HIS A 49 4.00 -4.51 7.16
C HIS A 49 2.47 -4.50 7.24
N CYS A 50 1.82 -3.62 6.49
CA CYS A 50 0.37 -3.66 6.33
C CYS A 50 0.03 -4.55 5.14
N GLU A 51 -0.78 -5.57 5.39
CA GLU A 51 -1.27 -6.46 4.35
C GLU A 51 -2.25 -5.71 3.44
N ILE A 52 -2.05 -5.83 2.13
CA ILE A 52 -2.94 -5.22 1.15
C ILE A 52 -4.20 -6.08 1.08
N LYS A 53 -5.39 -5.45 1.11
CA LYS A 53 -6.64 -6.17 0.86
C LYS A 53 -6.56 -6.87 -0.49
N MET A 54 -6.39 -8.19 -0.46
CA MET A 54 -6.26 -8.98 -1.67
C MET A 54 -7.59 -9.01 -2.42
N LYS A 55 -7.49 -9.13 -3.75
CA LYS A 55 -8.66 -9.44 -4.57
C LYS A 55 -9.27 -10.76 -4.07
N PRO A 56 -10.60 -10.92 -4.16
CA PRO A 56 -11.25 -12.14 -3.71
C PRO A 56 -10.66 -13.37 -4.39
N ALA A 57 -10.58 -14.47 -3.64
CA ALA A 57 -10.05 -15.72 -4.12
C ALA A 57 -10.82 -16.19 -5.37
N LEU A 58 -10.09 -16.59 -6.41
CA LEU A 58 -10.71 -17.12 -7.62
C LEU A 58 -11.18 -18.55 -7.38
N ASN A 59 -12.49 -18.78 -7.57
CA ASN A 59 -13.06 -20.13 -7.67
C ASN A 59 -12.36 -20.93 -8.81
N PRO A 60 -12.12 -22.25 -8.66
CA PRO A 60 -11.66 -23.13 -9.74
C PRO A 60 -12.31 -22.88 -11.11
N HIS A 61 -13.63 -22.64 -11.15
CA HIS A 61 -14.34 -22.33 -12.40
C HIS A 61 -13.84 -21.03 -13.06
N HIS A 62 -13.60 -19.97 -12.30
CA HIS A 62 -13.03 -18.73 -12.83
C HIS A 62 -11.61 -18.95 -13.36
N LYS A 63 -10.83 -19.84 -12.73
CA LYS A 63 -9.46 -20.16 -13.18
C LYS A 63 -9.50 -20.89 -14.52
N SER A 64 -10.34 -21.90 -14.67
CA SER A 64 -10.45 -22.66 -15.92
C SER A 64 -10.94 -21.78 -17.09
N GLN A 65 -11.96 -20.96 -16.86
CA GLN A 65 -12.46 -20.01 -17.86
C GLN A 65 -11.39 -19.00 -18.30
N LYS A 66 -10.61 -18.45 -17.36
CA LYS A 66 -9.51 -17.53 -17.68
C LYS A 66 -8.39 -18.21 -18.48
N ILE A 67 -8.03 -19.44 -18.13
CA ILE A 67 -7.01 -20.21 -18.85
C ILE A 67 -7.49 -20.53 -20.26
N LEU A 68 -8.73 -20.99 -20.41
CA LEU A 68 -9.34 -21.28 -21.72
C LEU A 68 -9.40 -20.01 -22.59
N TRP A 69 -9.84 -18.89 -22.01
CA TRP A 69 -9.85 -17.61 -22.72
C TRP A 69 -8.45 -17.21 -23.18
N ALA A 70 -7.44 -17.35 -22.32
CA ALA A 70 -6.06 -17.02 -22.64
C ALA A 70 -5.53 -17.89 -23.79
N GLN A 71 -5.74 -19.21 -23.73
CA GLN A 71 -5.35 -20.17 -24.78
C GLN A 71 -5.96 -19.79 -26.13
N ASN A 72 -7.27 -19.50 -26.15
CA ASN A 72 -7.99 -19.11 -27.37
C ASN A 72 -7.51 -17.78 -27.96
N HIS A 73 -6.90 -16.90 -27.16
CA HIS A 73 -6.44 -15.56 -27.57
C HIS A 73 -4.91 -15.41 -27.54
N MET A 74 -4.13 -16.50 -27.48
CA MET A 74 -2.66 -16.44 -27.51
C MET A 74 -2.13 -15.89 -28.85
N SER A 75 -2.74 -16.29 -29.97
CA SER A 75 -2.38 -15.88 -31.33
C SER A 75 -2.97 -14.52 -31.75
N TYR A 76 -3.63 -13.80 -30.84
CA TYR A 76 -4.39 -12.58 -31.12
C TYR A 76 -3.52 -11.35 -31.45
N ARG A 77 -2.21 -11.51 -31.69
CA ARG A 77 -1.25 -10.40 -31.87
C ARG A 77 -1.60 -9.41 -32.99
N PRO A 78 -2.06 -9.81 -34.19
CA PRO A 78 -2.44 -8.87 -35.24
C PRO A 78 -3.71 -8.08 -34.89
N LYS A 79 -4.69 -8.73 -34.24
CA LYS A 79 -5.98 -8.14 -33.84
C LYS A 79 -5.88 -7.23 -32.60
N ARG A 80 -4.86 -7.39 -31.75
CA ARG A 80 -4.64 -6.52 -30.57
C ARG A 80 -4.55 -5.03 -30.93
N LYS A 81 -4.01 -4.69 -32.12
CA LYS A 81 -3.83 -3.29 -32.54
C LYS A 81 -5.15 -2.54 -32.76
N SER A 82 -6.26 -3.26 -33.01
CA SER A 82 -7.58 -2.66 -33.22
C SER A 82 -8.50 -2.76 -32.00
N VAL A 83 -8.04 -3.34 -30.89
CA VAL A 83 -8.86 -3.48 -29.67
C VAL A 83 -8.77 -2.19 -28.85
N ILE A 84 -9.92 -1.55 -28.64
CA ILE A 84 -10.05 -0.46 -27.68
C ILE A 84 -10.56 -1.05 -26.36
N PHE A 85 -9.80 -0.88 -25.29
CA PHE A 85 -10.21 -1.31 -23.95
C PHE A 85 -10.92 -0.17 -23.24
N GLY A 86 -12.16 -0.41 -22.82
CA GLY A 86 -12.89 0.42 -21.86
C GLY A 86 -13.06 -0.36 -20.56
N ASP A 87 -12.64 0.22 -19.45
CA ASP A 87 -13.03 -0.26 -18.11
C ASP A 87 -13.92 0.81 -17.50
N GLU A 88 -15.04 0.39 -16.92
CA GLU A 88 -15.96 1.29 -16.21
C GLU A 88 -15.36 1.64 -14.85
N LYS A 89 -14.33 2.48 -14.87
CA LYS A 89 -13.80 3.05 -13.65
C LYS A 89 -14.69 4.23 -13.25
N LYS A 90 -15.45 4.05 -12.18
CA LYS A 90 -16.24 5.12 -11.57
C LYS A 90 -15.29 6.27 -11.17
N TRP A 91 -15.43 7.42 -11.85
CA TRP A 91 -14.70 8.64 -11.51
C TRP A 91 -15.27 9.22 -10.23
N ASN A 92 -14.83 8.71 -9.08
CA ASN A 92 -15.24 9.25 -7.79
C ASN A 92 -14.59 10.64 -7.62
N LEU A 93 -15.32 11.71 -7.97
CA LEU A 93 -14.89 13.11 -7.80
C LEU A 93 -14.64 13.51 -6.33
N GLY A 94 -15.06 12.69 -5.36
CA GLY A 94 -14.80 12.85 -3.93
C GLY A 94 -13.88 11.79 -3.31
N GLY A 95 -13.34 10.87 -4.13
CA GLY A 95 -12.29 9.99 -3.65
C GLY A 95 -11.04 10.85 -3.47
N GLN A 96 -10.68 11.19 -2.22
CA GLN A 96 -9.32 11.65 -1.94
C GLN A 96 -8.40 10.73 -2.73
N MET A 97 -7.47 11.31 -3.50
CA MET A 97 -6.43 10.59 -4.21
C MET A 97 -5.49 9.91 -3.21
N THR A 98 -6.00 9.01 -2.37
CA THR A 98 -5.28 7.87 -1.83
C THR A 98 -5.18 6.85 -2.96
N GLY A 99 -4.72 7.30 -4.15
CA GLY A 99 -4.31 6.40 -5.20
C GLY A 99 -3.33 5.46 -4.53
N HIS A 100 -3.71 4.18 -4.42
CA HIS A 100 -3.08 3.17 -3.58
C HIS A 100 -1.59 3.44 -3.48
N ARG A 101 -1.21 4.22 -2.46
CA ARG A 101 0.19 4.62 -2.30
C ARG A 101 0.80 3.36 -1.76
N THR A 102 1.54 2.69 -2.63
CA THR A 102 2.44 1.60 -2.32
C THR A 102 3.51 2.16 -1.39
N GLY A 103 3.14 2.37 -0.14
CA GLY A 103 3.97 2.89 0.91
C GLY A 103 3.82 1.97 2.09
N ILE A 104 4.95 1.42 2.53
CA ILE A 104 5.03 0.74 3.81
C ILE A 104 4.65 1.77 4.87
N THR A 105 3.55 1.55 5.56
CA THR A 105 3.04 2.40 6.64
C THR A 105 3.74 2.05 7.94
N CYS A 106 4.19 3.06 8.67
CA CYS A 106 4.76 2.86 9.99
C CYS A 106 3.63 2.89 11.01
N THR A 107 3.36 1.77 11.69
CA THR A 107 2.40 1.72 12.79
C THR A 107 3.01 0.92 13.93
N ARG A 108 2.84 1.40 15.17
CA ARG A 108 3.02 0.56 16.37
C ARG A 108 1.64 0.07 16.79
N ASN A 109 1.62 -1.11 17.42
CA ASN A 109 0.50 -1.65 18.17
C ASN A 109 -0.13 -0.57 19.07
N LEU A 110 -1.18 0.06 18.57
CA LEU A 110 -2.21 0.69 19.37
C LEU A 110 -3.49 0.06 18.86
N GLY A 111 -4.09 -0.79 19.69
CA GLY A 111 -5.36 -1.43 19.39
C GLY A 111 -6.38 -0.38 19.01
N VAL A 112 -6.65 -0.26 17.72
CA VAL A 112 -7.87 0.33 17.18
C VAL A 112 -8.23 -0.48 15.95
N PHE A 113 -9.39 -1.12 16.07
CA PHE A 113 -10.07 -1.95 15.09
C PHE A 113 -10.12 -1.32 13.70
N LEU A 114 -9.83 -2.13 12.68
CA LEU A 114 -10.64 -2.18 11.47
C LEU A 114 -10.56 -3.59 10.87
N VAL A 115 -11.13 -4.56 11.59
CA VAL A 115 -11.68 -5.77 10.98
C VAL A 115 -13.03 -6.01 11.65
N ALA A 116 -14.08 -5.94 10.83
CA ALA A 116 -15.29 -6.67 11.14
C ALA A 116 -14.91 -8.15 11.22
N ASP A 117 -15.36 -8.76 12.30
CA ASP A 117 -15.30 -10.17 12.67
C ASP A 117 -14.13 -10.60 13.57
N LYS A 118 -14.59 -11.14 14.71
CA LYS A 118 -13.89 -11.54 15.93
C LYS A 118 -12.88 -12.67 15.68
N VAL A 119 -11.89 -12.80 16.57
CA VAL A 119 -11.59 -13.98 17.43
C VAL A 119 -10.16 -13.85 18.00
N VAL A 120 -10.03 -13.50 19.28
CA VAL A 120 -9.70 -14.32 20.48
C VAL A 120 -8.21 -14.46 20.75
N SER A 121 -7.83 -14.03 21.97
CA SER A 121 -6.53 -14.27 22.59
C SER A 121 -6.52 -15.57 23.39
N ARG A 122 -5.45 -16.34 23.26
CA ARG A 122 -4.55 -16.67 24.37
C ARG A 122 -3.12 -16.74 23.85
#